data_AF-A0A2E6C860-F1
#
_entry.id   AF-A0A2E6C860-F1
#
_cell.length_a   1.000
_cell.length_b   1.000
_cell.length_c   1.000
_cell.angle_alpha   90.00
_cell.angle_beta   90.00
_cell.angle_gamma   90.00
#
_symmetry.space_group_name_H-M   'P 1'
#
loop_
_entity.id
_entity.type
_entity.pdbx_description
1 polymer ?
#
loop_
_entity_poly.entity_id
_entity_poly.type
_entity_poly.pdbx_seq_one_letter_code
_entity_poly.pdbx_strand_id
1 'polypeptide(L)'
;MKKCGVTITRTSIIRYLFSAIQLIVQVRMSVETIIYTTKDTVSCTGELNDHPLVYYSVPETGYVTCGYCDLKFAKQGVQADDKRSYDRT
;
A
#
# COMPACT_ATOMS: atom_id res chain seq x y z
N MET A 1 -43.16 38.88 30.16
CA MET A 1 -42.64 38.03 29.07
C MET A 1 -41.45 38.75 28.43
N LYS A 2 -40.21 38.39 28.77
CA LYS A 2 -38.98 39.05 28.28
C LYS A 2 -38.41 38.20 27.14
N LYS A 3 -38.41 38.71 25.91
CA LYS A 3 -37.91 37.99 24.73
C LYS A 3 -36.38 37.91 24.79
N CYS A 4 -35.84 36.70 24.84
CA CYS A 4 -34.43 36.40 24.59
C CYS A 4 -34.10 36.67 23.13
N GLY A 5 -33.14 37.55 22.86
CA GLY A 5 -32.55 37.75 21.54
C GLY A 5 -31.06 37.48 21.62
N VAL A 6 -30.65 36.23 21.35
CA VAL A 6 -29.24 35.90 21.14
C VAL A 6 -28.92 36.26 19.69
N THR A 7 -28.08 37.29 19.50
CA THR A 7 -27.65 37.77 18.19
C THR A 7 -26.66 36.78 17.57
N ILE A 8 -27.16 35.81 16.81
CA ILE A 8 -26.33 34.81 16.11
C ILE A 8 -25.71 35.48 14.87
N THR A 9 -24.47 35.94 14.99
CA THR A 9 -23.70 36.46 13.85
C THR A 9 -23.38 35.32 12.88
N ARG A 10 -23.68 35.52 11.58
CA ARG A 10 -23.54 34.56 10.45
C ARG A 10 -22.13 33.96 10.26
N THR A 11 -21.14 34.41 11.01
CA THR A 11 -19.73 34.03 10.91
C THR A 11 -19.38 32.70 11.61
N SER A 12 -20.19 32.23 12.56
CA SER A 12 -19.84 31.06 13.39
C SER A 12 -20.24 29.70 12.79
N ILE A 13 -21.23 29.66 11.89
CA ILE A 13 -21.74 28.40 11.32
C ILE A 13 -20.80 27.83 10.25
N ILE A 14 -20.12 28.70 9.50
CA ILE A 14 -19.21 28.31 8.41
C ILE A 14 -17.94 27.63 8.96
N ARG A 15 -17.47 28.03 10.14
CA ARG A 15 -16.30 27.41 10.79
C ARG A 15 -16.58 26.00 11.31
N TYR A 16 -17.80 25.74 11.80
CA TYR A 16 -18.18 24.43 12.35
C TYR A 16 -18.40 23.38 11.25
N LEU A 17 -18.93 23.77 10.09
CA LEU A 17 -19.12 22.86 8.96
C LEU A 17 -17.80 22.46 8.29
N PHE A 18 -16.80 23.36 8.26
CA PHE A 18 -15.47 23.05 7.71
C PHE A 18 -14.67 22.07 8.59
N SER A 19 -14.88 22.09 9.90
CA SER A 19 -14.16 21.21 10.84
C SER A 19 -14.63 19.76 10.81
N ALA A 20 -15.89 19.49 10.46
CA ALA A 20 -16.44 18.13 10.45
C ALA A 20 -16.07 17.35 9.18
N ILE A 21 -15.88 18.04 8.05
CA ILE A 21 -15.58 17.41 6.75
C ILE A 21 -14.11 16.92 6.68
N GLN A 22 -13.19 17.49 7.47
CA GLN A 22 -11.77 17.12 7.44
C GLN A 22 -11.47 15.73 8.05
N LEU A 23 -12.40 15.10 8.78
CA LEU A 23 -12.14 13.86 9.54
C LEU A 23 -12.25 12.57 8.70
N ILE A 24 -12.83 12.63 7.50
CA ILE A 24 -13.16 11.43 6.69
C ILE A 24 -12.06 11.02 5.69
N VAL A 25 -10.97 11.79 5.58
CA VAL A 25 -9.96 11.63 4.50
C VAL A 25 -8.63 11.10 5.03
N GLN A 26 -8.56 9.92 5.66
CA GLN A 26 -7.26 9.27 5.94
C GLN A 26 -7.35 7.72 5.97
N VAL A 27 -8.12 7.07 5.08
CA VAL A 27 -7.96 5.61 4.90
C VAL A 27 -6.85 5.38 3.86
N ARG A 28 -5.60 5.24 4.33
CA ARG A 28 -4.49 4.74 3.49
C ARG A 28 -4.57 3.22 3.43
N MET A 29 -5.14 2.68 2.35
CA MET A 29 -5.00 1.26 2.01
C MET A 29 -3.59 1.04 1.45
N SER A 30 -2.70 0.44 2.25
CA SER A 30 -1.41 -0.08 1.79
C SER A 30 -1.63 -1.46 1.19
N VAL A 31 -1.66 -1.56 -0.14
CA VAL A 31 -1.74 -2.84 -0.83
C VAL A 31 -0.33 -3.45 -0.84
N GLU A 32 -0.15 -4.54 -0.10
CA GLU A 32 1.09 -5.30 -0.08
C GLU A 32 1.03 -6.39 -1.15
N THR A 33 2.03 -6.46 -2.03
CA THR A 33 2.07 -7.45 -3.12
C THR A 33 3.11 -8.52 -2.82
N ILE A 34 2.70 -9.80 -2.81
CA ILE A 34 3.57 -10.94 -2.57
C ILE A 34 3.94 -11.60 -3.91
N ILE A 35 5.24 -11.64 -4.21
CA ILE A 35 5.83 -12.32 -5.36
C ILE A 35 6.45 -13.63 -4.87
N TYR A 36 6.06 -14.74 -5.51
CA TYR A 36 6.63 -16.04 -5.22
C TYR A 36 7.81 -16.32 -6.18
N THR A 37 8.93 -16.79 -5.63
CA THR A 37 10.12 -17.17 -6.41
C THR A 37 10.57 -18.58 -6.06
N THR A 38 11.18 -19.25 -7.03
CA THR A 38 11.82 -20.56 -6.82
C THR A 38 13.29 -20.45 -6.45
N LYS A 39 13.90 -19.27 -6.63
CA LYS A 39 15.32 -19.03 -6.39
C LYS A 39 15.59 -18.62 -4.93
N ASP A 40 16.76 -18.98 -4.43
CA ASP A 40 17.23 -18.62 -3.09
C ASP A 40 17.56 -17.13 -2.98
N THR A 41 17.83 -16.48 -4.11
CA THR A 41 18.20 -15.06 -4.18
C THR A 41 17.32 -14.35 -5.19
N VAL A 42 16.84 -13.17 -4.81
CA VAL A 42 16.05 -12.27 -5.66
C VAL A 42 16.75 -10.92 -5.79
N SER A 43 16.66 -10.34 -6.98
CA SER A 43 17.12 -8.99 -7.25
C SER A 43 15.92 -8.08 -7.47
N CYS A 44 15.90 -6.93 -6.81
CA CYS A 44 14.83 -5.94 -6.94
C CYS A 44 15.40 -4.59 -7.39
N THR A 45 14.73 -3.97 -8.36
CA THR A 45 15.00 -2.62 -8.89
C THR A 45 13.75 -1.74 -8.91
N GLY A 46 12.60 -2.23 -8.45
CA GLY A 46 11.29 -1.63 -8.74
C GLY A 46 10.83 -1.89 -10.18
N GLU A 47 9.66 -1.35 -10.55
CA GLU A 47 9.05 -1.52 -11.89
C GLU A 47 9.73 -0.62 -12.92
N LEU A 48 10.14 0.59 -12.52
CA LEU A 48 10.74 1.60 -13.39
C LEU A 48 12.15 2.03 -12.96
N ASN A 49 12.92 1.12 -12.36
CA ASN A 49 14.21 1.44 -11.70
C ASN A 49 14.04 2.48 -10.56
N ASP A 50 12.97 2.31 -9.77
CA ASP A 50 12.61 3.20 -8.67
C ASP A 50 13.70 3.24 -7.57
N HIS A 51 14.54 2.20 -7.51
CA HIS A 51 15.69 2.15 -6.62
C HIS A 51 16.86 1.35 -7.21
N PRO A 52 18.08 1.51 -6.66
CA PRO A 52 19.25 0.74 -7.08
C PRO A 52 19.03 -0.77 -6.92
N LEU A 53 19.74 -1.55 -7.73
CA LEU A 53 19.72 -3.00 -7.71
C LEU A 53 20.18 -3.52 -6.34
N VAL A 54 19.26 -4.18 -5.64
CA VAL A 54 19.52 -4.82 -4.34
C VAL A 54 19.20 -6.30 -4.41
N TYR A 55 19.95 -7.08 -3.63
CA TYR A 55 19.82 -8.53 -3.57
C TYR A 55 19.35 -8.95 -2.17
N TYR A 56 18.35 -9.84 -2.13
CA TYR A 56 17.85 -10.43 -0.90
C TYR A 56 17.95 -11.95 -0.96
N SER A 57 18.33 -12.55 0.16
CA SER A 57 18.24 -14.00 0.36
C SER A 57 16.84 -14.35 0.86
N VAL A 58 16.13 -15.20 0.12
CA VAL A 58 14.77 -15.61 0.46
C VAL A 58 14.82 -16.87 1.33
N PRO A 59 14.33 -16.83 2.58
CA PRO A 59 14.34 -18.00 3.46
C PRO A 59 13.36 -19.08 2.95
N GLU A 60 13.61 -20.34 3.33
CA GLU A 60 12.71 -21.49 3.02
C GLU A 60 11.31 -21.30 3.60
N THR A 61 11.22 -20.66 4.76
CA THR A 61 9.95 -20.37 5.45
C THR A 61 9.86 -18.88 5.74
N GLY A 62 8.82 -18.24 5.20
CA GLY A 62 8.55 -16.81 5.43
C GLY A 62 8.66 -15.96 4.16
N TYR A 63 8.80 -14.66 4.37
CA TYR A 63 8.88 -13.67 3.32
C TYR A 63 9.95 -12.62 3.65
N VAL A 64 10.63 -12.13 2.64
CA VAL A 64 11.52 -10.97 2.74
C VAL A 64 10.86 -9.77 2.08
N THR A 65 10.82 -8.64 2.78
CA THR A 65 10.23 -7.41 2.25
C THR A 65 11.34 -6.55 1.65
N CYS A 66 11.13 -6.00 0.45
CA CYS A 66 12.05 -5.02 -0.10
C CYS A 66 12.01 -3.75 0.78
N GLY A 67 13.16 -3.19 1.14
CA GLY A 67 13.23 -1.96 1.94
C GLY A 67 12.81 -0.68 1.19
N TYR A 68 12.62 -0.75 -0.13
CA TYR A 68 12.32 0.39 -1.00
C TYR A 68 10.93 0.34 -1.63
N CYS A 69 10.37 -0.86 -1.79
CA CYS A 69 9.05 -1.08 -2.38
C CYS A 69 8.21 -1.92 -1.44
N ASP A 70 6.88 -1.81 -1.55
CA ASP A 70 5.93 -2.63 -0.78
C ASP A 70 5.79 -4.07 -1.35
N LEU A 71 6.87 -4.59 -1.94
CA LEU A 71 6.97 -5.94 -2.50
C LEU A 71 7.53 -6.90 -1.47
N LYS A 72 6.86 -8.05 -1.30
CA LYS A 72 7.30 -9.15 -0.46
C LYS A 72 7.68 -10.33 -1.34
N PHE A 73 8.86 -10.90 -1.13
CA PHE A 73 9.31 -12.10 -1.81
C PHE A 73 9.18 -13.29 -0.87
N ALA A 74 8.40 -14.28 -1.29
CA ALA A 74 8.30 -15.55 -0.59
C ALA A 74 8.85 -16.65 -1.50
N LYS A 75 9.46 -17.68 -0.89
CA LYS A 75 9.73 -18.90 -1.66
C LYS A 75 8.41 -19.57 -2.01
N GLN A 76 8.27 -19.96 -3.27
CA GLN A 76 7.13 -20.75 -3.70
C GLN A 76 7.28 -22.14 -3.08
N GLY A 77 6.60 -22.36 -1.94
CA GLY A 77 6.26 -23.73 -1.55
C GLY A 77 5.47 -24.31 -2.72
N VAL A 78 5.94 -25.42 -3.29
CA VAL A 78 5.47 -26.01 -4.55
C VAL A 78 3.95 -25.85 -4.71
N GLN A 79 3.53 -24.82 -5.44
CA GLN A 79 2.16 -24.70 -5.94
C GLN A 79 2.26 -25.04 -7.42
N ALA A 80 1.78 -26.24 -7.73
CA ALA A 80 1.86 -26.88 -9.03
C ALA A 80 0.85 -26.25 -10.00
N ASP A 81 0.97 -24.95 -10.25
CA ASP A 81 0.16 -24.24 -11.22
C ASP A 81 0.78 -22.89 -11.58
N ASP A 82 1.72 -22.90 -12.52
CA ASP A 82 1.65 -21.89 -13.56
C ASP A 82 1.92 -22.56 -14.91
N LYS A 83 0.94 -22.38 -15.78
CA LYS A 83 0.80 -23.03 -17.05
C LYS A 83 1.53 -22.17 -18.08
N ARG A 84 2.41 -22.81 -18.83
CA ARG A 84 2.47 -22.75 -20.30
C ARG A 84 2.13 -21.37 -20.91
N SER A 85 3.15 -20.71 -21.48
CA SER A 85 3.13 -20.22 -22.88
C SER A 85 4.05 -18.99 -23.03
N TYR A 86 5.27 -19.18 -23.54
CA TYR A 86 5.77 -18.21 -24.50
C TYR A 86 6.37 -18.96 -25.69
N ASP A 87 6.06 -18.40 -26.85
CA ASP A 87 5.73 -19.12 -28.07
C ASP A 87 6.94 -19.77 -28.75
N ARG A 88 6.64 -20.85 -29.45
CA ARG A 88 7.56 -21.71 -30.19
C ARG A 88 7.73 -21.11 -31.59
N THR A 89 8.98 -20.82 -31.97
CA THR A 89 9.45 -20.42 -33.32
C THR A 89 9.32 -18.95 -33.68
#